data_AF-A0A935Y3B5-F1
#
_entry.id   AF-A0A935Y3B5-F1
#
_cell.length_a   1.000
_cell.length_b   1.000
_cell.length_c   1.000
_cell.angle_alpha   90.00
_cell.angle_beta   90.00
_cell.angle_gamma   90.00
#
_symmetry.space_group_name_H-M   'P 1'
#
loop_
_entity.id
_entity.type
_entity.pdbx_description
1 polymer ?
#
loop_
_entity_poly.entity_id
_entity_poly.type
_entity_poly.pdbx_seq_one_letter_code
_entity_poly.pdbx_strand_id
1 'polypeptide(L)'
;MTDGLLRQRRNLMVTSLIIILLSFGGVKIEEVGALGTKLVFQRKDALYLGIWVIYAYFFFRYYQYVREEPDLGISKAFRAKVNALTFASLRKAAVKQLSLDETQLAGEFHFSGLKRKSRVIRTGKVVSGRDSYGEPVYSHYEVNVLRFGPAFVWASAHVILNRAAITDYVLPFVVGIAAAVAGAPSSWEGSLCKLVFQHTALGICG
;
A
#
# COMPACT_ATOMS: atom_id res chain seq x y z
N MET A 1 9.90 10.85 -3.15
CA MET A 1 8.91 11.06 -2.07
C MET A 1 9.00 12.52 -1.69
N THR A 2 7.89 13.24 -1.74
CA THR A 2 7.87 14.69 -1.44
C THR A 2 8.02 14.93 0.06
N ASP A 3 8.73 15.99 0.46
CA ASP A 3 8.92 16.36 1.88
C ASP A 3 7.58 16.60 2.61
N GLY A 4 6.55 17.00 1.87
CA GLY A 4 5.19 17.14 2.37
C GLY A 4 4.61 15.83 2.88
N LEU A 5 4.78 14.74 2.13
CA LEU A 5 4.26 13.42 2.50
C LEU A 5 4.93 12.88 3.77
N LEU A 6 6.26 13.02 3.89
CA LEU A 6 6.99 12.62 5.09
C LEU A 6 6.45 13.28 6.36
N ARG A 7 6.11 14.57 6.26
CA ARG A 7 5.53 15.33 7.36
C ARG A 7 4.14 14.82 7.74
N GLN A 8 3.26 14.64 6.75
CA GLN A 8 1.91 14.15 7.01
C GLN A 8 1.90 12.74 7.58
N ARG A 9 2.79 11.87 7.09
CA ARG A 9 2.99 10.53 7.65
C ARG A 9 3.33 10.59 9.14
N ARG A 10 4.34 11.38 9.52
CA ARG A 10 4.77 11.49 10.92
C ARG A 10 3.65 12.05 11.79
N ASN A 11 2.96 13.09 11.32
CA ASN A 11 1.87 13.70 12.06
C ASN A 11 0.75 12.68 12.32
N LEU A 12 0.30 11.97 11.28
CA LEU A 12 -0.73 10.94 11.42
C LEU A 12 -0.29 9.82 12.37
N MET A 13 0.93 9.30 12.21
CA MET A 13 1.47 8.24 13.08
C MET A 13 1.53 8.68 14.54
N VAL A 14 2.03 9.88 14.82
CA VAL A 14 2.12 10.43 16.18
C VAL A 14 0.74 10.61 16.79
N THR A 15 -0.20 11.24 16.08
CA THR A 15 -1.56 11.43 16.61
C THR A 15 -2.30 10.11 16.82
N SER A 16 -2.11 9.15 15.93
CA SER A 16 -2.69 7.81 16.06
C SER A 16 -2.13 7.08 17.28
N LEU A 17 -0.82 7.15 17.49
CA LEU A 17 -0.18 6.53 18.65
C LEU A 17 -0.64 7.16 19.96
N ILE A 18 -0.80 8.49 20.00
CA ILE A 18 -1.37 9.20 21.16
C ILE A 18 -2.76 8.67 21.49
N ILE A 19 -3.66 8.54 20.49
CA ILE A 19 -5.01 8.00 20.72
C ILE A 19 -4.95 6.57 21.24
N ILE A 20 -4.12 5.71 20.67
CA ILE A 20 -3.94 4.32 21.13
C ILE A 20 -3.47 4.29 22.59
N LEU A 21 -2.44 5.08 22.93
CA LEU A 21 -1.89 5.12 24.28
C LEU A 21 -2.89 5.67 25.29
N LEU A 22 -3.64 6.71 24.95
CA LEU A 22 -4.68 7.25 25.84
C LEU A 22 -5.83 6.24 26.02
N SER A 23 -6.20 5.54 24.95
CA SER A 23 -7.26 4.53 24.98
C SER A 23 -6.90 3.30 25.83
N PHE A 24 -5.67 2.77 25.70
CA PHE A 24 -5.25 1.59 26.45
C PHE A 24 -4.68 1.93 27.83
N GLY A 25 -4.06 3.09 27.99
CA GLY A 25 -3.43 3.51 29.24
C GLY A 25 -4.42 3.97 30.31
N GLY A 26 -5.71 4.14 29.97
CA GLY A 26 -6.72 4.65 30.91
C GLY A 26 -6.35 6.02 31.49
N VAL A 27 -5.55 6.80 30.74
CA VAL A 27 -4.93 8.03 31.23
C VAL A 27 -6.01 9.08 31.45
N LYS A 28 -6.09 9.59 32.68
CA LYS A 28 -6.91 10.75 33.01
C LYS A 28 -6.05 12.00 32.86
N ILE A 29 -6.41 12.87 31.94
CA ILE A 29 -5.72 14.15 31.77
C ILE A 29 -6.29 15.11 32.83
N GLU A 30 -5.51 15.39 33.86
CA GLU A 30 -5.87 16.35 34.92
C GLU A 30 -5.27 17.73 34.64
N GLU A 31 -3.98 17.77 34.27
CA GLU A 31 -3.25 18.99 33.95
C GLU A 31 -2.39 18.75 32.69
N VAL A 32 -2.32 19.74 31.79
CA VAL A 32 -1.31 19.72 30.71
C VAL A 32 -0.32 20.84 30.97
N GLY A 33 0.95 20.48 31.07
CA GLY A 33 2.06 21.43 31.15
C GLY A 33 2.47 21.89 29.75
N ALA A 34 2.42 23.19 29.49
CA ALA A 34 3.00 23.78 28.29
C ALA A 34 3.93 24.92 28.72
N LEU A 35 5.20 24.85 28.31
CA LEU A 35 6.21 25.90 28.56
C LEU A 35 6.34 26.30 30.04
N GLY A 36 6.32 25.31 30.95
CA GLY A 36 6.40 25.55 32.39
C GLY A 36 5.11 26.08 33.03
N THR A 37 4.06 26.33 32.26
CA THR A 37 2.74 26.72 32.78
C THR A 37 1.85 25.49 32.89
N LYS A 38 1.23 25.30 34.05
CA LYS A 38 0.19 24.29 34.26
C LYS A 38 -1.14 24.86 33.79
N LEU A 39 -1.70 24.29 32.72
CA LEU A 39 -3.04 24.63 32.26
C LEU A 39 -4.04 23.64 32.87
N VAL A 40 -4.90 24.16 33.74
CA VAL A 40 -6.04 23.39 34.30
C VAL A 40 -7.23 23.61 33.38
N PHE A 41 -7.68 22.56 32.71
CA PHE A 41 -8.82 22.63 31.79
C PHE A 41 -10.13 22.48 32.55
N GLN A 42 -10.98 23.51 32.51
CA GLN A 42 -12.33 23.42 33.06
C GLN A 42 -13.22 22.42 32.28
N ARG A 43 -13.00 22.29 30.96
CA ARG A 43 -13.79 21.42 30.08
C ARG A 43 -12.87 20.46 29.32
N LYS A 44 -12.62 19.29 29.90
CA LYS A 44 -11.72 18.25 29.34
C LYS A 44 -12.23 17.70 28.00
N ASP A 45 -13.53 17.67 27.80
CA ASP A 45 -14.18 17.16 26.58
C ASP A 45 -13.72 17.91 25.32
N ALA A 46 -13.52 19.23 25.43
CA ALA A 46 -13.05 20.05 24.32
C ALA A 46 -11.63 19.66 23.87
N LEU A 47 -10.79 19.25 24.82
CA LEU A 47 -9.43 18.79 24.53
C LEU A 47 -9.46 17.43 23.81
N TYR A 48 -10.27 16.49 24.29
CA TYR A 48 -10.43 15.19 23.64
C TYR A 48 -11.04 15.31 22.24
N LEU A 49 -12.05 16.17 22.06
CA LEU A 49 -12.61 16.48 20.74
C LEU A 49 -11.55 17.11 19.82
N GLY A 50 -10.73 18.01 20.34
CA GLY A 50 -9.61 18.60 19.62
C GLY A 50 -8.62 17.56 19.08
N ILE A 51 -8.29 16.54 19.87
CA ILE A 51 -7.44 15.42 19.44
C ILE A 51 -8.08 14.69 18.25
N TRP A 52 -9.38 14.37 18.33
CA TRP A 52 -10.09 13.70 17.23
C TRP A 52 -10.15 14.53 15.96
N VAL A 53 -10.37 15.85 16.08
CA VAL A 53 -10.37 16.77 14.93
C VAL A 53 -8.99 16.82 14.28
N ILE A 54 -7.92 16.97 15.08
CA ILE A 54 -6.55 16.97 14.57
C ILE A 54 -6.21 15.63 13.90
N TYR A 55 -6.59 14.51 14.51
CA TYR A 55 -6.42 13.18 13.94
C TYR A 55 -7.16 13.04 12.60
N ALA A 56 -8.44 13.42 12.53
CA ALA A 56 -9.23 13.33 11.31
C ALA A 56 -8.64 14.21 10.19
N TYR A 57 -8.18 15.42 10.55
CA TYR A 57 -7.48 16.31 9.63
C TYR A 57 -6.22 15.66 9.07
N PHE A 58 -5.32 15.11 9.91
CA PHE A 58 -4.11 14.47 9.41
C PHE A 58 -4.38 13.18 8.63
N PHE A 59 -5.39 12.41 9.02
CA PHE A 59 -5.79 11.21 8.29
C PHE A 59 -6.27 11.57 6.88
N PHE A 60 -7.17 12.55 6.77
CA PHE A 60 -7.68 13.02 5.49
C PHE A 60 -6.59 13.67 4.64
N ARG A 61 -5.75 14.51 5.25
CA ARG A 61 -4.65 15.18 4.54
C ARG A 61 -3.67 14.15 3.98
N TYR A 62 -3.29 13.16 4.78
CA TYR A 62 -2.43 12.07 4.34
C TYR A 62 -3.05 11.28 3.18
N TYR A 63 -4.35 10.99 3.24
CA TYR A 63 -5.09 10.37 2.13
C TYR A 63 -4.99 11.16 0.82
N GLN A 64 -5.16 12.49 0.87
CA GLN A 64 -5.00 13.34 -0.32
C GLN A 64 -3.59 13.23 -0.91
N TYR A 65 -2.55 13.36 -0.09
CA TYR A 65 -1.16 13.27 -0.57
C TYR A 65 -0.83 11.92 -1.20
N VAL A 66 -1.31 10.81 -0.62
CA VAL A 66 -1.08 9.48 -1.20
C VAL A 66 -1.76 9.34 -2.56
N ARG A 67 -2.91 10.01 -2.77
CA ARG A 67 -3.61 10.02 -4.07
C ARG A 67 -2.98 10.93 -5.11
N GLU A 68 -2.31 11.99 -4.69
CA GLU A 68 -1.61 12.92 -5.57
C GLU A 68 -0.27 12.35 -6.07
N GLU A 69 0.29 11.33 -5.41
CA GLU A 69 1.55 10.71 -5.84
C GLU A 69 1.35 9.89 -7.13
N PRO A 70 2.04 10.24 -8.23
CA PRO A 70 1.74 9.71 -9.57
C PRO A 70 2.15 8.24 -9.79
N ASP A 71 3.17 7.75 -9.08
CA ASP A 71 3.55 6.34 -9.10
C ASP A 71 4.21 5.93 -7.78
N LEU A 72 3.57 5.02 -7.05
CA LEU A 72 4.14 4.40 -5.84
C LEU A 72 5.31 3.47 -6.17
N GLY A 73 5.53 3.16 -7.46
CA GLY A 73 6.57 2.27 -7.98
C GLY A 73 6.29 0.79 -7.70
N ILE A 74 5.17 0.47 -7.06
CA ILE A 74 4.76 -0.90 -6.68
C ILE A 74 4.53 -1.73 -7.93
N SER A 75 3.76 -1.23 -8.89
CA SER A 75 3.46 -1.95 -10.13
C SER A 75 4.71 -2.16 -10.98
N LYS A 76 5.60 -1.16 -11.06
CA LYS A 76 6.86 -1.27 -11.79
C LYS A 76 7.79 -2.31 -11.14
N ALA A 77 7.97 -2.26 -9.83
CA ALA A 77 8.79 -3.21 -9.08
C ALA A 77 8.24 -4.64 -9.18
N PHE A 78 6.92 -4.79 -9.04
CA PHE A 78 6.24 -6.07 -9.19
C PHE A 78 6.45 -6.66 -10.59
N ARG A 79 6.19 -5.88 -11.65
CA ARG A 79 6.41 -6.32 -13.04
C ARG A 79 7.86 -6.69 -13.30
N ALA A 80 8.81 -5.91 -12.80
CA ALA A 80 10.23 -6.23 -12.91
C ALA A 80 10.56 -7.56 -12.24
N LYS A 81 10.05 -7.81 -11.03
CA LYS A 81 10.32 -9.06 -10.30
C LYS A 81 9.63 -10.26 -10.93
N VAL A 82 8.37 -10.13 -11.37
CA VAL A 82 7.66 -11.17 -12.12
C VAL A 82 8.42 -11.51 -13.40
N ASN A 83 8.85 -10.50 -14.17
CA ASN A 83 9.63 -10.72 -15.38
C ASN A 83 10.94 -11.46 -15.07
N ALA A 84 11.67 -11.08 -14.03
CA ALA A 84 12.90 -11.77 -13.63
C ALA A 84 12.66 -13.24 -13.26
N LEU A 85 11.60 -13.55 -12.50
CA LEU A 85 11.28 -14.91 -12.07
C LEU A 85 10.71 -15.78 -13.20
N THR A 86 9.99 -15.17 -14.14
CA THR A 86 9.34 -15.90 -15.24
C THR A 86 10.24 -16.05 -16.47
N PHE A 87 11.28 -15.22 -16.62
CA PHE A 87 12.18 -15.19 -17.77
C PHE A 87 12.69 -16.59 -18.17
N ALA A 88 13.36 -17.29 -17.25
CA ALA A 88 13.94 -18.61 -17.53
C ALA A 88 12.87 -19.64 -17.92
N SER A 89 11.68 -19.55 -17.31
CA SER A 89 10.58 -20.46 -17.59
C SER A 89 9.90 -20.16 -18.93
N LEU A 90 9.77 -18.88 -19.31
CA LEU A 90 9.26 -18.45 -20.61
C LEU A 90 10.22 -18.87 -21.73
N ARG A 91 11.53 -18.65 -21.54
CA ARG A 91 12.57 -19.08 -22.49
C ARG A 91 12.52 -20.58 -22.74
N LYS A 92 12.50 -21.39 -21.66
CA LYS A 92 12.38 -22.85 -21.75
C LYS A 92 11.11 -23.31 -22.47
N ALA A 93 9.97 -22.63 -22.25
CA ALA A 93 8.73 -22.95 -22.93
C ALA A 93 8.80 -22.64 -24.44
N ALA A 94 9.40 -21.50 -24.81
CA ALA A 94 9.59 -21.12 -26.21
C ALA A 94 10.52 -22.09 -26.96
N VAL A 95 11.68 -22.42 -26.37
CA VAL A 95 12.64 -23.42 -26.89
C VAL A 95 11.93 -24.75 -27.15
N LYS A 96 11.17 -25.25 -26.17
CA LYS A 96 10.48 -26.54 -26.27
C LYS A 96 9.41 -26.56 -27.37
N GLN A 97 8.68 -25.47 -27.57
CA GLN A 97 7.57 -25.44 -28.52
C GLN A 97 8.03 -25.17 -29.96
N LEU A 98 9.14 -24.44 -30.12
CA LEU A 98 9.67 -24.08 -31.43
C LEU A 98 10.74 -25.05 -31.93
N SER A 99 11.17 -26.01 -31.11
CA SER A 99 12.27 -26.95 -31.43
C SER A 99 13.55 -26.25 -31.87
N LEU A 100 13.78 -25.03 -31.36
CA LEU A 100 14.95 -24.21 -31.65
C LEU A 100 16.02 -24.41 -30.57
N ASP A 101 17.29 -24.20 -30.94
CA ASP A 101 18.37 -24.18 -29.95
C ASP A 101 18.32 -22.91 -29.09
N GLU A 102 18.76 -23.01 -27.82
CA GLU A 102 18.70 -21.92 -26.85
C GLU A 102 19.57 -20.71 -27.27
N THR A 103 20.58 -20.95 -28.11
CA THR A 103 21.46 -19.94 -28.70
C THR A 103 20.82 -19.15 -29.84
N GLN A 104 19.78 -19.70 -30.48
CA GLN A 104 19.11 -19.10 -31.64
C GLN A 104 17.93 -18.21 -31.25
N LEU A 105 17.43 -18.32 -30.01
CA LEU A 105 16.39 -17.43 -29.51
C LEU A 105 16.98 -16.06 -29.14
N ALA A 106 16.80 -15.10 -30.03
CA ALA A 106 16.97 -13.67 -29.74
C ALA A 106 15.60 -13.04 -29.42
N GLY A 107 15.52 -12.30 -28.31
CA GLY A 107 14.32 -11.54 -27.97
C GLY A 107 14.12 -11.28 -26.48
N GLU A 108 13.31 -10.27 -26.19
CA GLU A 108 12.94 -9.92 -24.83
C GLU A 108 11.78 -10.79 -24.31
N PHE A 109 12.07 -11.76 -23.44
CA PHE A 109 11.05 -12.58 -22.78
C PHE A 109 10.43 -11.83 -21.60
N HIS A 110 9.41 -11.03 -21.87
CA HIS A 110 8.67 -10.31 -20.84
C HIS A 110 7.26 -10.86 -20.69
N PHE A 111 6.88 -11.21 -19.45
CA PHE A 111 5.52 -11.62 -19.14
C PHE A 111 4.50 -10.52 -19.49
N SER A 112 4.89 -9.25 -19.31
CA SER A 112 4.08 -8.08 -19.69
C SER A 112 3.84 -7.96 -21.20
N GLY A 113 4.69 -8.56 -22.04
CA GLY A 113 4.54 -8.57 -23.50
C GLY A 113 3.62 -9.66 -24.04
N LEU A 114 3.15 -10.59 -23.18
CA LEU A 114 2.32 -11.71 -23.60
C LEU A 114 0.88 -11.27 -23.91
N LYS A 115 0.39 -11.58 -25.11
CA LYS A 115 -0.99 -11.31 -25.52
C LYS A 115 -1.94 -12.38 -24.95
N ARG A 116 -3.12 -11.95 -24.52
CA ARG A 116 -4.14 -12.85 -23.98
C ARG A 116 -4.80 -13.63 -25.13
N LYS A 117 -4.72 -14.96 -25.09
CA LYS A 117 -5.46 -15.87 -25.99
C LYS A 117 -6.70 -16.43 -25.29
N SER A 118 -6.58 -16.82 -24.02
CA SER A 118 -7.70 -17.30 -23.19
C SER A 118 -7.58 -16.80 -21.74
N ARG A 119 -8.41 -17.32 -20.82
CA ARG A 119 -8.29 -17.02 -19.38
C ARG A 119 -6.95 -17.52 -18.80
N VAL A 120 -6.42 -18.61 -19.34
CA VAL A 120 -5.29 -19.35 -18.78
C VAL A 120 -4.08 -19.37 -19.72
N ILE A 121 -4.29 -19.18 -21.02
CA ILE A 121 -3.23 -19.24 -22.03
C ILE A 121 -2.91 -17.83 -22.53
N ARG A 122 -1.62 -17.52 -22.57
CA ARG A 122 -1.11 -16.32 -23.22
C ARG A 122 -0.08 -16.69 -24.29
N THR A 123 -0.02 -15.86 -25.33
CA THR A 123 0.85 -16.06 -26.48
C THR A 123 1.95 -15.00 -26.49
N GLY A 124 3.20 -15.45 -26.57
CA GLY A 124 4.36 -14.60 -26.78
C GLY A 124 4.79 -14.61 -28.24
N LYS A 125 5.62 -13.62 -28.61
CA LYS A 125 6.31 -13.57 -29.90
C LYS A 125 7.81 -13.62 -29.62
N VAL A 126 8.55 -14.40 -30.40
CA VAL A 126 10.01 -14.45 -30.36
C VAL A 126 10.54 -14.47 -31.79
N VAL A 127 11.74 -13.92 -31.99
CA VAL A 127 12.43 -14.02 -33.28
C VAL A 127 12.99 -15.43 -33.39
N SER A 128 12.50 -16.20 -34.36
CA SER A 128 12.91 -17.58 -34.61
C SER A 128 13.96 -17.70 -35.72
N GLY A 129 14.13 -16.65 -36.52
CA GLY A 129 15.13 -16.59 -37.58
C GLY A 129 15.08 -15.27 -38.33
N ARG A 130 15.81 -15.19 -39.44
CA ARG A 130 15.72 -14.10 -40.42
C ARG A 130 15.29 -14.68 -41.76
N ASP A 131 14.47 -13.96 -42.51
CA ASP A 131 14.07 -14.36 -43.85
C ASP A 131 15.21 -14.13 -44.87
N SER A 132 14.97 -14.46 -46.13
CA SER A 132 15.93 -14.26 -47.23
C SER A 132 16.33 -12.79 -47.46
N TYR A 133 15.57 -11.84 -46.92
CA TYR A 133 15.81 -10.41 -47.00
C TYR A 133 16.46 -9.85 -45.72
N GLY A 134 16.70 -10.69 -44.71
CA GLY A 134 17.30 -10.30 -43.43
C GLY A 134 16.29 -9.81 -42.38
N GLU A 135 15.00 -9.82 -42.68
CA GLU A 135 13.95 -9.38 -41.75
C GLU A 135 13.67 -10.46 -40.68
N PRO A 136 13.43 -10.07 -39.42
CA PRO A 136 13.17 -11.02 -38.34
C PRO A 136 11.84 -11.76 -38.55
N VAL A 137 11.92 -13.09 -38.62
CA VAL A 137 10.74 -13.96 -38.64
C VAL A 137 10.28 -14.19 -37.21
N TYR A 138 9.04 -13.83 -36.93
CA TYR A 138 8.45 -13.99 -35.62
C TYR A 138 7.67 -15.31 -35.52
N SER A 139 8.03 -16.13 -34.54
CA SER A 139 7.22 -17.29 -34.16
C SER A 139 6.46 -17.05 -32.87
N HIS A 140 5.31 -17.70 -32.79
CA HIS A 140 4.42 -17.62 -31.65
C HIS A 140 4.64 -18.82 -30.73
N TYR A 141 4.66 -18.58 -29.43
CA TYR A 141 4.67 -19.63 -28.42
C TYR A 141 3.57 -19.37 -27.39
N GLU A 142 3.07 -20.43 -26.77
CA GLU A 142 1.95 -20.40 -25.84
C GLU A 142 2.39 -20.86 -24.46
N VAL A 143 1.94 -20.12 -23.44
CA VAL A 143 2.26 -20.43 -22.06
C VAL A 143 1.01 -20.42 -21.20
N ASN A 144 0.92 -21.43 -20.34
CA ASN A 144 -0.11 -21.51 -19.31
C ASN A 144 0.28 -20.63 -18.12
N VAL A 145 -0.55 -19.63 -17.83
CA VAL A 145 -0.30 -18.63 -16.79
C VAL A 145 -0.33 -19.23 -15.37
N LEU A 146 -1.10 -20.28 -15.14
CA LEU A 146 -1.22 -20.92 -13.82
C LEU A 146 0.13 -21.48 -13.34
N ARG A 147 1.00 -21.89 -14.27
CA ARG A 147 2.35 -22.36 -13.94
C ARG A 147 3.22 -21.29 -13.27
N PHE A 148 2.91 -20.01 -13.49
CA PHE A 148 3.64 -18.88 -12.89
C PHE A 148 3.01 -18.40 -11.58
N GLY A 149 1.96 -19.05 -11.07
CA GLY A 149 1.31 -18.70 -9.79
C GLY A 149 2.31 -18.50 -8.64
N PRO A 150 3.24 -19.44 -8.39
CA PRO A 150 4.26 -19.27 -7.35
C PRO A 150 5.16 -18.05 -7.58
N ALA A 151 5.53 -17.76 -8.84
CA ALA A 151 6.34 -16.59 -9.17
C ALA A 151 5.59 -15.28 -8.88
N PHE A 152 4.27 -15.23 -9.10
CA PHE A 152 3.44 -14.09 -8.70
C PHE A 152 3.39 -13.92 -7.19
N VAL A 153 3.17 -15.00 -6.44
CA VAL A 153 3.15 -14.95 -4.96
C VAL A 153 4.49 -14.46 -4.43
N TRP A 154 5.60 -14.98 -4.95
CA TRP A 154 6.95 -14.56 -4.57
C TRP A 154 7.25 -13.11 -4.96
N ALA A 155 6.84 -12.67 -6.15
CA ALA A 155 7.02 -11.28 -6.56
C ALA A 155 6.21 -10.33 -5.68
N SER A 156 4.96 -10.69 -5.35
CA SER A 156 4.13 -9.93 -4.41
C SER A 156 4.76 -9.86 -3.03
N ALA A 157 5.15 -11.00 -2.45
CA ALA A 157 5.82 -11.05 -1.15
C ALA A 157 7.12 -10.23 -1.15
N HIS A 158 7.91 -10.32 -2.22
CA HIS A 158 9.13 -9.54 -2.35
C HIS A 158 8.87 -8.04 -2.38
N VAL A 159 7.87 -7.57 -3.12
CA VAL A 159 7.47 -6.16 -3.17
C VAL A 159 6.86 -5.70 -1.85
N ILE A 160 6.14 -6.57 -1.15
CA ILE A 160 5.57 -6.25 0.17
C ILE A 160 6.66 -6.09 1.22
N LEU A 161 7.62 -7.01 1.27
CA LEU A 161 8.62 -7.09 2.33
C LEU A 161 9.85 -6.21 2.07
N ASN A 162 10.28 -6.08 0.81
CA ASN A 162 11.55 -5.42 0.49
C ASN A 162 11.39 -4.00 -0.05
N ARG A 163 10.15 -3.51 -0.16
CA ARG A 163 9.89 -2.17 -0.70
C ARG A 163 9.28 -1.33 0.42
N ALA A 164 10.03 -0.30 0.80
CA ALA A 164 9.60 0.70 1.78
C ALA A 164 8.26 1.35 1.40
N ALA A 165 7.82 1.30 0.14
CA ALA A 165 6.51 1.79 -0.28
C ALA A 165 5.35 1.25 0.59
N ILE A 166 5.33 -0.04 0.95
CA ILE A 166 4.21 -0.54 1.76
C ILE A 166 4.27 0.05 3.17
N THR A 167 5.44 0.04 3.79
CA THR A 167 5.62 0.64 5.12
C THR A 167 5.47 2.15 5.11
N ASP A 168 5.79 2.82 4.01
CA ASP A 168 5.75 4.27 3.90
C ASP A 168 4.34 4.77 3.62
N TYR A 169 3.57 4.04 2.80
CA TYR A 169 2.24 4.44 2.34
C TYR A 169 1.10 3.76 3.12
N VAL A 170 1.19 2.44 3.36
CA VAL A 170 0.09 1.62 3.91
C VAL A 170 0.11 1.61 5.43
N LEU A 171 1.27 1.48 6.06
CA LEU A 171 1.39 1.42 7.52
C LEU A 171 0.70 2.60 8.23
N PRO A 172 0.83 3.87 7.78
CA PRO A 172 0.16 4.98 8.45
C PRO A 172 -1.37 4.90 8.41
N PHE A 173 -1.95 4.34 7.34
CA PHE A 173 -3.38 4.07 7.30
C PHE A 173 -3.77 2.96 8.26
N VAL A 174 -3.00 1.86 8.31
CA VAL A 174 -3.26 0.75 9.22
C VAL A 174 -3.23 1.23 10.67
N VAL A 175 -2.22 2.03 11.04
CA VAL A 175 -2.08 2.59 12.39
C VAL A 175 -3.18 3.61 12.68
N GLY A 176 -3.55 4.47 11.72
CA GLY A 176 -4.67 5.39 11.87
C GLY A 176 -5.99 4.66 12.10
N ILE A 177 -6.32 3.70 11.24
CA ILE A 177 -7.53 2.87 11.39
C ILE A 177 -7.51 2.14 12.73
N ALA A 178 -6.37 1.56 13.14
CA ALA A 178 -6.24 0.92 14.43
C ALA A 178 -6.50 1.90 15.59
N ALA A 179 -6.02 3.15 15.49
CA ALA A 179 -6.31 4.18 16.49
C ALA A 179 -7.79 4.56 16.54
N ALA A 180 -8.46 4.67 15.40
CA ALA A 180 -9.90 4.91 15.35
C ALA A 180 -10.70 3.75 15.95
N VAL A 181 -10.37 2.51 15.58
CA VAL A 181 -11.03 1.30 16.07
C VAL A 181 -10.78 1.07 17.56
N ALA A 182 -9.56 1.32 18.05
CA ALA A 182 -9.23 1.18 19.46
C ALA A 182 -9.83 2.33 20.29
N GLY A 183 -9.72 3.57 19.83
CA GLY A 183 -10.06 4.76 20.61
C GLY A 183 -11.52 5.20 20.54
N ALA A 184 -12.24 4.95 19.43
CA ALA A 184 -13.60 5.45 19.29
C ALA A 184 -14.60 4.70 20.20
N PRO A 185 -14.66 3.36 20.22
CA PRO A 185 -15.61 2.61 21.05
C PRO A 185 -15.11 2.28 22.46
N SER A 186 -13.89 2.65 22.83
CA SER A 186 -13.31 2.23 24.12
C SER A 186 -13.91 2.96 25.32
N SER A 187 -13.63 2.44 26.51
CA SER A 187 -14.16 2.93 27.77
C SER A 187 -13.44 4.18 28.32
N TRP A 188 -12.40 4.69 27.66
CA TRP A 188 -11.69 5.88 28.13
C TRP A 188 -12.54 7.17 28.05
N GLU A 189 -12.16 8.21 28.77
CA GLU A 189 -12.92 9.47 28.89
C GLU A 189 -13.03 10.21 27.56
N GLY A 190 -11.99 10.16 26.72
CA GLY A 190 -11.96 10.80 25.41
C GLY A 190 -12.55 9.98 24.26
N SER A 191 -13.31 8.91 24.56
CA SER A 191 -13.96 8.08 23.54
C SER A 191 -14.85 8.92 22.64
N LEU A 192 -14.68 8.77 21.33
CA LEU A 192 -15.48 9.50 20.36
C LEU A 192 -16.99 9.22 20.55
N CYS A 193 -17.36 7.97 20.83
CA CYS A 193 -18.75 7.61 21.09
C CYS A 193 -19.31 8.33 22.32
N LYS A 194 -18.53 8.42 23.41
CA LYS A 194 -18.95 9.12 24.64
C LYS A 194 -19.09 10.62 24.40
N LEU A 195 -18.10 11.23 23.76
CA LEU A 195 -18.10 12.66 23.45
C LEU A 195 -19.29 13.05 22.57
N VAL A 196 -19.54 12.28 21.50
CA VAL A 196 -20.68 12.51 20.61
C VAL A 196 -21.99 12.35 21.39
N PHE A 197 -22.14 11.26 22.15
CA PHE A 197 -23.35 11.00 22.92
C PHE A 197 -23.65 12.11 23.93
N GLN A 198 -22.66 12.55 24.71
CA GLN A 198 -22.80 13.62 25.69
C GLN A 198 -23.24 14.94 25.05
N HIS A 199 -22.64 15.32 23.92
CA HIS A 199 -23.00 16.55 23.21
C HIS A 199 -24.37 16.46 22.54
N THR A 200 -24.74 15.31 21.97
CA THR A 200 -26.08 15.13 21.39
C THR A 200 -27.19 15.08 22.43
N ALA A 201 -26.95 14.44 23.59
CA ALA A 201 -27.94 14.34 24.66
C ALA A 201 -28.21 15.69 25.33
N LEU A 202 -27.16 16.50 25.55
CA LEU A 202 -27.30 17.85 26.11
C LEU A 202 -28.02 18.83 25.17
N GLY A 203 -27.91 18.64 23.85
CA GLY A 203 -28.59 19.49 22.85
C GLY A 203 -30.09 19.19 22.67
N ILE A 204 -30.60 18.08 23.22
CA ILE A 204 -32.02 17.70 23.12
C ILE A 204 -32.79 18.11 24.39
N CYS A 205 -32.11 18.33 25.52
CA CYS A 205 -32.72 18.62 26.82
C CYS A 205 -32.58 20.08 27.30
N GLY A 206 -32.02 20.98 26.48
CA GLY A 206 -31.90 22.42 26.76
C GLY A 206 -32.64 23.24 25.72
#